data_AF-A0A3M9ZQT6-F1
#
_entry.id   AF-A0A3M9ZQT6-F1
#
_cell.length_a   1.000
_cell.length_b   1.000
_cell.length_c   1.000
_cell.angle_alpha   90.00
_cell.angle_beta   90.00
_cell.angle_gamma   90.00
#
_symmetry.space_group_name_H-M   'P 1'
#
loop_
_entity.id
_entity.type
_entity.pdbx_description
1 polymer ?
#
loop_
_entity_poly.entity_id
_entity_poly.type
_entity_poly.pdbx_seq_one_letter_code
_entity_poly.pdbx_strand_id
1 'polypeptide(L)'
;MSKQYRPEPTLADPEATMAMLREKAGGDAKALAEAEEWGRKRARRLPILRRFAALLAEHGIIGPDTHRIDRNFVVAQCFAIATEHGLDKMDYWYLDSQSGPLASLMSIDLHAVELDGTAPGSLFPTESDERKFLERVRGKSYGELGRMARDAVIPERERMILA
;
A
#
# COMPACT_ATOMS: atom_id res chain seq x y z
N MET A 1 25.19 0.68 11.51
CA MET A 1 24.08 -0.30 11.37
C MET A 1 22.82 0.32 11.93
N SER A 2 21.98 0.91 11.08
CA SER A 2 20.67 1.40 11.49
C SER A 2 19.80 0.21 11.90
N LYS A 3 19.33 0.19 13.15
CA LYS A 3 18.35 -0.80 13.63
C LYS A 3 17.13 -0.73 12.71
N GLN A 4 16.95 -1.72 11.85
CA GLN A 4 15.69 -1.91 11.12
C GLN A 4 14.58 -1.96 12.16
N TYR A 5 13.63 -1.02 12.08
CA TYR A 5 12.45 -1.06 12.94
C TYR A 5 11.63 -2.29 12.53
N ARG A 6 11.80 -3.37 13.29
CA ARG A 6 11.01 -4.59 13.13
C ARG A 6 9.54 -4.21 13.32
N PRO A 7 8.61 -4.84 12.58
CA PRO A 7 7.20 -4.54 12.75
C PRO A 7 6.82 -4.79 14.21
N GLU A 8 5.77 -4.15 14.69
CA GLU A 8 5.01 -4.81 15.75
C GLU A 8 4.70 -6.22 15.21
N PRO A 9 5.24 -7.30 15.81
CA PRO A 9 5.18 -8.64 15.22
C PRO A 9 3.75 -9.04 14.87
N THR A 10 2.81 -8.56 15.69
CA THR A 10 1.37 -8.70 15.53
C THR A 10 0.82 -8.16 14.22
N LEU A 11 1.38 -7.09 13.65
CA LEU A 11 0.90 -6.48 12.40
C LEU A 11 1.50 -7.11 11.14
N ALA A 12 2.66 -7.76 11.25
CA ALA A 12 3.30 -8.44 10.13
C ALA A 12 2.70 -9.82 9.84
N ASP A 13 2.23 -10.50 10.88
CA ASP A 13 1.54 -11.77 10.78
C ASP A 13 0.01 -11.53 10.65
N PRO A 14 -0.62 -11.88 9.51
CA PRO A 14 -2.06 -11.71 9.32
C PRO A 14 -2.91 -12.44 10.36
N GLU A 15 -2.51 -13.63 10.79
CA GLU A 15 -3.23 -14.42 11.79
C GLU A 15 -3.10 -13.79 13.17
N ALA A 16 -1.89 -13.35 13.53
CA ALA A 16 -1.67 -12.62 14.78
C ALA A 16 -2.45 -11.30 14.81
N THR A 17 -2.54 -10.59 13.68
CA THR A 17 -3.36 -9.37 13.60
C THR A 17 -4.83 -9.69 13.84
N MET A 18 -5.36 -10.74 13.21
CA MET A 18 -6.77 -11.12 13.38
C MET A 18 -7.07 -11.60 14.80
N ALA A 19 -6.16 -12.33 15.43
CA ALA A 19 -6.29 -12.73 16.83
C ALA A 19 -6.39 -11.51 17.75
N MET A 20 -5.50 -10.53 17.58
CA MET A 20 -5.54 -9.27 18.35
C MET A 20 -6.84 -8.50 18.12
N LEU A 21 -7.34 -8.41 16.88
CA LEU A 21 -8.58 -7.69 16.59
C LEU A 21 -9.80 -8.37 17.19
N ARG A 22 -9.87 -9.71 17.16
CA ARG A 22 -10.93 -10.49 17.81
C ARG A 22 -10.91 -10.30 19.33
N GLU A 23 -9.73 -10.32 19.93
CA GLU A 23 -9.55 -10.07 21.37
C GLU A 23 -10.04 -8.66 21.74
N LYS A 24 -9.67 -7.64 20.95
CA LYS A 24 -10.13 -6.26 21.15
C LYS A 24 -11.64 -6.08 20.98
N ALA A 25 -12.26 -6.82 20.06
CA ALA A 25 -13.71 -6.81 19.87
C ALA A 25 -14.44 -7.44 21.08
N GLY A 26 -13.82 -8.41 21.76
CA GLY A 26 -14.39 -9.07 22.93
C GLY A 26 -15.77 -9.68 22.63
N GLY A 27 -16.78 -9.30 23.41
CA GLY A 27 -18.16 -9.74 23.23
C GLY A 27 -19.02 -8.85 22.32
N ASP A 28 -18.46 -7.78 21.72
CA ASP A 28 -19.20 -6.90 20.82
C ASP A 28 -19.32 -7.53 19.43
N ALA A 29 -20.53 -7.99 19.10
CA ALA A 29 -20.84 -8.63 17.83
C ALA A 29 -20.60 -7.71 16.62
N LYS A 30 -20.80 -6.39 16.76
CA LYS A 30 -20.58 -5.43 15.68
C LYS A 30 -19.09 -5.23 15.46
N ALA A 31 -18.32 -4.99 16.53
CA ALA A 31 -16.87 -4.84 16.44
C ALA A 31 -16.20 -6.10 15.86
N LEU A 32 -16.71 -7.29 16.22
CA LEU A 32 -16.22 -8.56 15.65
C LEU A 32 -16.52 -8.67 14.15
N ALA A 33 -17.73 -8.31 13.72
CA ALA A 33 -18.09 -8.32 12.31
C ALA A 33 -17.23 -7.35 11.47
N GLU A 34 -16.96 -6.16 11.99
CA GLU A 34 -16.07 -5.18 11.37
C GLU A 34 -14.63 -5.70 11.26
N ALA A 35 -14.11 -6.35 12.31
CA ALA A 35 -12.79 -6.97 12.29
C ALA A 35 -12.69 -8.07 11.23
N GLU A 36 -13.69 -8.96 11.14
CA GLU A 36 -13.73 -10.04 10.14
C GLU A 36 -13.85 -9.51 8.70
N GLU A 37 -14.64 -8.47 8.48
CA GLU A 37 -14.70 -7.80 7.18
C GLU A 37 -13.35 -7.19 6.80
N TRP A 38 -12.72 -6.49 7.73
CA TRP A 38 -11.39 -5.92 7.54
C TRP A 38 -10.35 -7.00 7.21
N GLY A 39 -10.37 -8.12 7.94
CA GLY A 39 -9.49 -9.27 7.71
C GLY A 39 -9.67 -9.87 6.31
N ARG A 40 -10.91 -10.07 5.87
CA ARG A 40 -11.21 -10.54 4.50
C ARG A 40 -10.71 -9.58 3.43
N LYS A 41 -10.91 -8.26 3.62
CA LYS A 41 -10.37 -7.23 2.71
C LYS A 41 -8.85 -7.27 2.70
N ARG A 42 -8.19 -7.38 3.85
CA ARG A 42 -6.73 -7.47 3.98
C ARG A 42 -6.16 -8.68 3.25
N ALA A 43 -6.77 -9.85 3.43
CA ALA A 43 -6.35 -11.08 2.75
C ALA A 43 -6.38 -10.96 1.22
N ARG A 44 -7.33 -10.19 0.65
CA ARG A 44 -7.37 -9.88 -0.79
C ARG A 44 -6.30 -8.88 -1.23
N ARG A 45 -5.99 -7.89 -0.38
CA ARG A 45 -5.04 -6.80 -0.67
C ARG A 45 -3.57 -7.25 -0.63
N LEU A 46 -3.21 -8.10 0.34
CA LEU A 46 -1.81 -8.47 0.57
C LEU A 46 -1.12 -9.12 -0.65
N PRO A 47 -1.72 -10.07 -1.38
CA PRO A 47 -1.10 -10.63 -2.58
C PRO A 47 -0.83 -9.58 -3.66
N ILE A 48 -1.74 -8.61 -3.83
CA ILE A 48 -1.60 -7.54 -4.82
C ILE A 48 -0.48 -6.58 -4.40
N LEU A 49 -0.43 -6.18 -3.12
CA LEU A 49 0.65 -5.35 -2.61
C LEU A 49 2.02 -6.02 -2.71
N ARG A 50 2.10 -7.35 -2.49
CA ARG A 50 3.35 -8.12 -2.67
C ARG A 50 3.78 -8.13 -4.13
N ARG A 51 2.87 -8.37 -5.06
CA ARG A 51 3.15 -8.28 -6.51
C ARG A 51 3.58 -6.88 -6.91
N PHE A 52 2.94 -5.85 -6.37
CA PHE A 52 3.27 -4.46 -6.67
C PHE A 52 4.67 -4.09 -6.12
N ALA A 53 4.99 -4.49 -4.89
CA ALA A 53 6.32 -4.30 -4.33
C ALA A 53 7.39 -5.06 -5.15
N ALA A 54 7.10 -6.29 -5.59
CA ALA A 54 7.98 -7.05 -6.46
C ALA A 54 8.22 -6.36 -7.82
N LEU A 55 7.17 -5.81 -8.45
CA LEU A 55 7.30 -5.01 -9.67
C LEU A 55 8.23 -3.81 -9.48
N LEU A 56 8.08 -3.08 -8.37
CA LEU A 56 8.98 -1.96 -8.06
C LEU A 56 10.43 -2.42 -7.83
N ALA A 57 10.62 -3.59 -7.22
CA ALA A 57 11.93 -4.16 -6.97
C ALA A 57 12.63 -4.60 -8.27
N GLU A 58 11.90 -5.29 -9.16
CA GLU A 58 12.39 -5.73 -10.47
C GLU A 58 12.89 -4.55 -11.32
N HIS A 59 12.25 -3.39 -11.18
CA HIS A 59 12.64 -2.18 -11.89
C HIS A 59 13.60 -1.26 -11.12
N GLY A 60 14.13 -1.72 -9.98
CA GLY A 60 15.14 -1.00 -9.20
C GLY A 60 14.63 0.27 -8.52
N ILE A 61 13.31 0.42 -8.36
CA ILE A 61 12.68 1.56 -7.68
C ILE A 61 12.81 1.40 -6.15
N ILE A 62 12.71 0.16 -5.67
CA ILE A 62 13.06 -0.23 -4.30
C ILE A 62 14.09 -1.37 -4.36
N GLY A 63 15.01 -1.41 -3.40
CA GLY A 63 16.05 -2.43 -3.33
C GLY A 63 15.93 -3.30 -2.06
N PRO A 64 16.65 -4.43 -2.01
CA PRO A 64 16.70 -5.28 -0.81
C PRO A 64 17.29 -4.55 0.40
N ASP A 65 18.18 -3.56 0.17
CA ASP A 65 18.80 -2.74 1.21
C ASP A 65 18.00 -1.48 1.57
N THR A 66 16.89 -1.20 0.88
CA THR A 66 16.06 -0.04 1.18
C THR A 66 15.50 -0.16 2.59
N HIS A 67 15.75 0.85 3.42
CA HIS A 67 15.22 0.86 4.78
C HIS A 67 13.71 0.75 4.75
N ARG A 68 13.14 -0.07 5.64
CA ARG A 68 11.73 -0.47 5.57
C ARG A 68 10.76 0.71 5.56
N ILE A 69 11.02 1.74 6.35
CA ILE A 69 10.18 2.94 6.40
C ILE A 69 10.16 3.61 5.03
N ASP A 70 11.32 3.75 4.40
CA ASP A 70 11.46 4.36 3.07
C ASP A 70 10.85 3.48 1.99
N ARG A 71 11.03 2.17 2.08
CA ARG A 71 10.36 1.19 1.21
C ARG A 71 8.85 1.33 1.29
N ASN A 72 8.28 1.32 2.49
CA ASN A 72 6.84 1.44 2.69
C ASN A 72 6.33 2.78 2.17
N PHE A 73 7.08 3.86 2.40
CA PHE A 73 6.78 5.17 1.85
C PHE A 73 6.76 5.14 0.32
N VAL A 74 7.82 4.65 -0.34
CA VAL A 74 7.93 4.57 -1.80
C VAL A 74 6.81 3.71 -2.39
N VAL A 75 6.56 2.53 -1.83
CA VAL A 75 5.47 1.65 -2.27
C VAL A 75 4.14 2.38 -2.21
N ALA A 76 3.84 3.08 -1.12
CA ALA A 76 2.58 3.80 -0.98
C ALA A 76 2.46 4.99 -1.95
N GLN A 77 3.52 5.77 -2.17
CA GLN A 77 3.48 6.87 -3.14
C GLN A 77 3.32 6.34 -4.58
N CYS A 78 4.09 5.31 -4.94
CA CYS A 78 3.99 4.66 -6.24
C CYS A 78 2.60 4.06 -6.46
N PHE A 79 1.99 3.49 -5.42
CA PHE A 79 0.64 2.96 -5.51
C PHE A 79 -0.37 4.06 -5.81
N ALA A 80 -0.30 5.21 -5.14
CA ALA A 80 -1.16 6.35 -5.42
C ALA A 80 -1.07 6.78 -6.89
N ILE A 81 0.15 6.93 -7.39
CA ILE A 81 0.42 7.32 -8.78
C ILE A 81 -0.13 6.26 -9.75
N ALA A 82 0.09 4.96 -9.46
CA ALA A 82 -0.37 3.86 -10.30
C ALA A 82 -1.90 3.86 -10.52
N THR A 83 -2.68 4.43 -9.59
CA THR A 83 -4.13 4.52 -9.76
C THR A 83 -4.56 5.46 -10.89
N GLU A 84 -3.76 6.48 -11.24
CA GLU A 84 -3.98 7.30 -12.45
C GLU A 84 -3.78 6.50 -13.73
N HIS A 85 -3.03 5.40 -13.65
CA HIS A 85 -2.76 4.47 -14.73
C HIS A 85 -3.70 3.25 -14.71
N GLY A 86 -4.80 3.32 -13.95
CA GLY A 86 -5.85 2.30 -13.95
C GLY A 86 -5.64 1.14 -12.99
N LEU A 87 -4.64 1.20 -12.10
CA LEU A 87 -4.54 0.26 -10.98
C LEU A 87 -5.72 0.45 -10.01
N ASP A 88 -6.34 -0.65 -9.59
CA ASP A 88 -7.41 -0.64 -8.59
C ASP A 88 -6.92 -0.07 -7.25
N LYS A 89 -7.71 0.85 -6.67
CA LYS A 89 -7.46 1.48 -5.36
C LYS A 89 -7.62 0.54 -4.17
N MET A 90 -8.26 -0.62 -4.36
CA MET A 90 -8.44 -1.66 -3.35
C MET A 90 -8.98 -1.15 -2.00
N ASP A 91 -10.01 -0.30 -2.05
CA ASP A 91 -10.64 0.34 -0.88
C ASP A 91 -9.70 1.21 -0.02
N TYR A 92 -8.50 1.54 -0.51
CA TYR A 92 -7.64 2.50 0.17
C TYR A 92 -8.09 3.94 -0.13
N TRP A 93 -8.14 4.75 0.91
CA TRP A 93 -8.55 6.15 0.83
C TRP A 93 -7.37 7.07 1.13
N TYR A 94 -7.26 8.22 0.48
CA TYR A 94 -6.25 9.22 0.83
C TYR A 94 -6.77 10.13 1.95
N LEU A 95 -5.96 10.35 3.00
CA LEU A 95 -6.30 11.25 4.11
C LEU A 95 -5.38 12.48 4.09
N ASP A 96 -5.89 13.58 3.52
CA ASP A 96 -5.18 14.85 3.31
C ASP A 96 -4.67 15.50 4.62
N SER A 97 -5.40 15.33 5.73
CA SER A 97 -5.11 16.00 7.00
C SER A 97 -3.83 15.55 7.72
N GLN A 98 -3.12 14.53 7.22
CA GLN A 98 -1.92 13.98 7.87
C GLN A 98 -0.64 14.01 7.02
N SER A 99 -0.59 14.75 5.90
CA SER A 99 0.66 14.96 5.15
C SER A 99 1.44 13.65 4.87
N GLY A 100 0.76 12.57 4.52
CA GLY A 100 1.33 11.21 4.44
C GLY A 100 0.45 10.25 3.63
N PRO A 101 0.91 9.03 3.31
CA PRO A 101 0.44 8.17 2.21
C PRO A 101 -1.05 7.79 2.24
N LEU A 102 -1.53 7.12 1.18
CA LEU A 102 -2.77 6.31 1.20
C LEU A 102 -2.99 5.69 2.58
N ALA A 103 -4.24 5.76 3.06
CA ALA A 103 -4.80 5.38 4.36
C ALA A 103 -3.84 4.71 5.34
N SER A 104 -3.96 5.02 6.63
CA SER A 104 -3.32 4.25 7.73
C SER A 104 -3.45 2.73 7.54
N LEU A 105 -4.53 2.27 6.91
CA LEU A 105 -4.74 0.89 6.47
C LEU A 105 -3.63 0.33 5.55
N MET A 106 -3.20 1.05 4.51
CA MET A 106 -2.09 0.61 3.66
C MET A 106 -0.79 0.55 4.45
N SER A 107 -0.54 1.51 5.33
CA SER A 107 0.64 1.48 6.19
C SER A 107 0.65 0.23 7.08
N ILE A 108 -0.50 -0.17 7.62
CA ILE A 108 -0.67 -1.44 8.35
C ILE A 108 -0.42 -2.64 7.44
N ASP A 109 -0.98 -2.66 6.23
CA ASP A 109 -0.85 -3.78 5.31
C ASP A 109 0.60 -3.97 4.82
N LEU A 110 1.35 -2.88 4.61
CA LEU A 110 2.77 -2.90 4.25
C LEU A 110 3.68 -3.48 5.35
N HIS A 111 3.19 -3.64 6.59
CA HIS A 111 3.93 -4.40 7.59
C HIS A 111 3.97 -5.90 7.30
N ALA A 112 3.00 -6.44 6.55
CA ALA A 112 2.93 -7.86 6.17
C ALA A 112 3.43 -8.13 4.74
N VAL A 113 4.01 -7.10 4.09
CA VAL A 113 4.58 -7.18 2.74
C VAL A 113 6.09 -7.31 2.85
N GLU A 114 6.57 -8.47 2.42
CA GLU A 114 7.98 -8.76 2.19
C GLU A 114 8.30 -8.64 0.69
N LEU A 115 9.59 -8.48 0.37
CA LEU A 115 10.10 -8.39 -1.01
C LEU A 115 10.42 -9.76 -1.60
N ASP A 116 9.71 -10.79 -1.14
CA ASP A 116 9.85 -12.19 -1.55
C ASP A 116 8.85 -12.59 -2.65
N GLY A 117 7.98 -11.65 -3.05
CA GLY A 117 7.01 -11.86 -4.10
C GLY A 117 7.64 -12.00 -5.48
N THR A 118 7.04 -12.84 -6.33
CA THR A 118 7.19 -12.76 -7.78
C THR A 118 6.06 -11.91 -8.35
N ALA A 119 6.30 -11.19 -9.45
CA ALA A 119 5.28 -10.41 -10.14
C ALA A 119 4.86 -11.09 -11.47
N PRO A 120 4.17 -12.25 -11.46
CA PRO A 120 3.71 -12.85 -12.71
C PRO A 120 2.56 -12.03 -13.29
N GLY A 121 2.76 -11.52 -14.51
CA GLY A 121 1.76 -10.76 -15.27
C GLY A 121 1.48 -9.36 -14.71
N SER A 122 0.90 -8.49 -15.57
CA SER A 122 0.61 -7.11 -15.21
C SER A 122 -0.45 -6.98 -14.12
N LEU A 123 -0.30 -5.97 -13.27
CA LEU A 123 -1.33 -5.51 -12.32
C LEU A 123 -2.25 -4.45 -12.92
N PHE A 124 -1.89 -3.91 -14.09
CA PHE A 124 -2.56 -2.83 -14.76
C PHE A 124 -3.55 -3.36 -15.80
N PRO A 125 -4.49 -2.52 -16.29
CA PRO A 125 -5.41 -2.90 -17.36
C PRO A 125 -4.68 -3.34 -18.64
N THR A 126 -3.54 -2.72 -18.94
CA THR A 126 -2.68 -3.08 -20.08
C THR A 126 -1.19 -2.97 -19.73
N GLU A 127 -0.34 -3.69 -20.46
CA GLU A 127 1.12 -3.54 -20.38
C GLU A 127 1.60 -2.12 -20.74
N SER A 128 0.82 -1.39 -21.55
CA SER A 128 1.13 0.00 -21.90
C SER A 128 0.94 0.92 -20.70
N ASP A 129 -0.10 0.69 -19.89
CA ASP A 129 -0.37 1.47 -18.68
C ASP A 129 0.68 1.21 -17.61
N GLU A 130 1.08 -0.05 -17.43
CA GLU A 130 2.20 -0.43 -16.55
C GLU A 130 3.50 0.25 -16.96
N ARG A 131 3.84 0.23 -18.25
CA ARG A 131 5.05 0.88 -18.78
C ARG A 131 5.05 2.38 -18.54
N LYS A 132 3.94 3.06 -18.83
CA LYS A 132 3.79 4.51 -18.59
C LYS A 132 3.95 4.84 -17.11
N PHE A 133 3.36 4.02 -16.23
CA PHE A 133 3.54 4.17 -14.79
C PHE A 133 5.02 4.04 -14.40
N LEU A 134 5.69 2.97 -14.84
CA LEU A 134 7.09 2.70 -14.52
C LEU A 134 8.02 3.81 -15.03
N GLU A 135 7.83 4.26 -16.27
CA GLU A 135 8.56 5.40 -16.86
C GLU A 135 8.38 6.68 -16.05
N ARG A 136 7.16 6.91 -15.52
CA ARG A 136 6.82 8.09 -14.73
C ARG A 136 7.51 8.11 -13.36
N VAL A 137 7.62 6.97 -12.68
CA VAL A 137 8.19 6.89 -11.32
C VAL A 137 9.69 6.57 -11.27
N ARG A 138 10.26 6.06 -12.36
CA ARG A 138 11.69 5.68 -12.40
C ARG A 138 12.60 6.88 -12.17
N GLY A 139 13.59 6.70 -11.29
CA GLY A 139 14.61 7.71 -10.97
C GLY A 139 14.11 8.90 -10.16
N LYS A 140 12.86 8.88 -9.67
CA LYS A 140 12.29 9.96 -8.87
C LYS A 140 12.78 9.90 -7.42
N SER A 141 13.11 11.06 -6.88
CA SER A 141 13.40 11.21 -5.45
C SER A 141 12.13 11.03 -4.59
N TYR A 142 12.31 10.77 -3.29
CA TYR A 142 11.18 10.64 -2.36
C TYR A 142 10.29 11.88 -2.32
N GLY A 143 10.89 13.08 -2.43
CA GLY A 143 10.15 14.33 -2.50
C GLY A 143 9.35 14.50 -3.79
N GLU A 144 9.88 14.03 -4.93
CA GLU A 144 9.12 14.02 -6.20
C GLU A 144 7.96 13.03 -6.16
N LEU A 145 8.20 11.81 -5.70
CA LEU A 145 7.16 10.79 -5.56
C LEU A 145 6.03 11.28 -4.65
N GLY A 146 6.36 11.92 -3.52
CA GLY A 146 5.36 12.49 -2.61
C GLY A 146 4.52 13.60 -3.24
N ARG A 147 5.11 14.46 -4.09
CA ARG A 147 4.36 15.49 -4.83
C ARG A 147 3.46 14.87 -5.90
N MET A 148 3.99 13.95 -6.69
CA MET A 148 3.24 13.28 -7.75
C MET A 148 2.08 12.46 -7.20
N ALA A 149 2.28 11.74 -6.10
CA ALA A 149 1.24 10.99 -5.42
C ALA A 149 0.13 11.90 -4.89
N ARG A 150 0.49 13.09 -4.37
CA ARG A 150 -0.47 14.11 -3.97
C ARG A 150 -1.28 14.61 -5.18
N ASP A 151 -0.62 14.93 -6.29
CA ASP A 151 -1.30 15.37 -7.51
C ASP A 151 -2.19 14.29 -8.12
N ALA A 152 -1.86 13.01 -7.92
CA ALA A 152 -2.66 11.87 -8.39
C ALA A 152 -3.98 11.67 -7.64
N VAL A 153 -4.02 12.07 -6.36
CA VAL A 153 -5.17 11.82 -5.47
C VAL A 153 -6.04 13.07 -5.25
N ILE A 154 -5.48 14.27 -5.40
CA ILE A 154 -6.23 15.53 -5.29
C ILE A 154 -7.36 15.69 -6.33
N PRO A 155 -7.25 15.27 -7.62
CA PRO A 155 -8.33 15.36 -8.60
C PRO A 155 -9.58 14.54 -8.20
N GLU A 156 -9.42 13.54 -7.34
CA GLU A 156 -10.53 12.71 -6.86
C GLU A 156 -11.23 13.30 -5.63
N ARG A 157 -10.53 14.11 -4.82
CA ARG A 157 -11.10 14.83 -3.68
C ARG A 157 -12.19 15.81 -4.11
N GLU A 158 -12.00 16.51 -5.23
CA GLU A 158 -13.03 17.38 -5.80
C GLU A 158 -14.27 16.61 -6.25
N ARG A 159 -14.13 15.34 -6.67
CA ARG A 159 -15.27 14.48 -7.03
C ARG A 159 -15.98 13.90 -5.81
N MET A 160 -15.26 13.58 -4.73
CA MET A 160 -15.85 13.02 -3.51
C MET A 160 -16.52 14.07 -2.61
N ILE A 161 -16.13 15.34 -2.69
CA ILE A 161 -16.79 16.44 -1.95
C ILE A 161 -18.08 16.91 -2.66
N LEU A 162 -18.24 16.57 -3.94
CA LEU A 162 -19.37 16.98 -4.79
C LEU A 162 -20.36 15.82 -5.11
N ALA A 163 -20.16 14.63 -4.52
CA ALA A 163 -21.06 13.47 -4.63
C ALA A 163 -21.77 13.23 -3.30
#